data_AF-A0AAI9ZBT0-F1
#
_entry.id   AF-A0AAI9ZBT0-F1
#
_cell.length_a   1.000
_cell.length_b   1.000
_cell.length_c   1.000
_cell.angle_alpha   90.00
_cell.angle_beta   90.00
_cell.angle_gamma   90.00
#
_symmetry.space_group_name_H-M   'P 1'
#
loop_
_entity.id
_entity.type
_entity.pdbx_description
1 polymer ?
#
loop_
_entity_poly.entity_id
_entity_poly.type
_entity_poly.pdbx_seq_one_letter_code
_entity_poly.pdbx_strand_id
1 'polypeptide(L)'
;MLVVYKVYTQRQYDVARQAATTDEGAADDGIESLFVYVRRMVQRFMTRTPGAPQAEPTPMDWILETRTYGMHIQYNTPADGVIDWVGDRISYRRVRFTMDQLSDMLHGVVDEARLLLAQLTMVTGGDEQGDAVSDSSQARSCLDEALPRIHWPSIEDDHSETREGYSFLYDDRNAWLREGDGWVFRRIVGSQPRRRQWGIEGPTSGSRAFREEVVREGPAGTGDGDG
;
A
#
# COMPACT_ATOMS: atom_id res chain seq x y z
N MET A 1 -21.98 -5.22 9.26
CA MET A 1 -22.90 -6.32 9.68
C MET A 1 -22.21 -7.52 10.34
N LEU A 2 -20.88 -7.51 10.57
CA LEU A 2 -20.16 -8.71 11.05
C LEU A 2 -20.29 -8.97 12.56
N VAL A 3 -20.46 -7.91 13.37
CA VAL A 3 -20.46 -8.00 14.84
C VAL A 3 -21.72 -8.68 15.37
N VAL A 4 -22.90 -8.38 14.83
CA VAL A 4 -24.17 -8.98 15.25
C VAL A 4 -24.21 -10.47 14.97
N TYR A 5 -23.72 -10.88 13.79
CA TYR A 5 -23.64 -12.29 13.41
C TYR A 5 -22.70 -13.08 14.34
N LYS A 6 -21.51 -12.53 14.62
CA LYS A 6 -20.54 -13.15 15.53
C LYS A 6 -21.07 -13.28 16.96
N VAL A 7 -21.83 -12.29 17.43
CA VAL A 7 -22.47 -12.33 18.75
C VAL A 7 -23.57 -13.40 18.81
N TYR A 8 -24.37 -13.52 17.76
CA TYR A 8 -25.42 -14.54 17.67
C TYR A 8 -24.85 -15.95 17.74
N THR A 9 -23.83 -16.26 16.93
CA THR A 9 -23.20 -17.59 16.91
C THR A 9 -22.52 -17.93 18.24
N GLN A 10 -21.87 -16.94 18.86
CA GLN A 10 -21.20 -17.13 20.14
C GLN A 10 -22.20 -17.38 21.28
N ARG A 11 -23.34 -16.69 21.29
CA ARG A 11 -24.43 -16.98 22.24
C ARG A 11 -25.00 -18.37 22.03
N GLN A 12 -25.21 -18.81 20.78
CA GLN A 12 -25.69 -20.17 20.52
C GLN A 12 -24.72 -21.24 21.03
N TYR A 13 -23.42 -21.01 20.90
CA TYR A 13 -22.40 -21.88 21.49
C TYR A 13 -22.47 -21.91 23.02
N ASP A 14 -22.62 -20.75 23.66
CA ASP A 14 -22.71 -20.65 25.12
C ASP A 14 -23.99 -21.34 25.66
N VAL A 15 -25.13 -21.17 24.98
CA VAL A 15 -26.39 -21.88 25.29
C VAL A 15 -26.22 -23.39 25.17
N ALA A 16 -25.65 -23.86 24.06
CA ALA A 16 -25.42 -25.29 23.83
C ALA A 16 -24.47 -25.90 24.89
N ARG A 17 -23.46 -25.15 25.32
CA ARG A 17 -22.52 -25.57 26.37
C ARG A 17 -23.20 -25.64 27.74
N GLN A 18 -24.08 -24.70 28.05
CA GLN A 18 -24.76 -24.62 29.34
C GLN A 18 -25.86 -25.67 29.49
N ALA A 19 -26.62 -25.93 28.41
CA ALA A 19 -27.60 -27.02 28.34
C ALA A 19 -26.96 -28.41 28.52
N ALA A 20 -25.68 -28.58 28.15
CA ALA A 20 -24.95 -29.82 28.40
C ALA A 20 -24.58 -30.05 29.88
N THR A 21 -24.65 -29.00 30.71
CA THR A 21 -24.24 -29.02 32.12
C THR A 21 -25.38 -28.81 33.12
N THR A 22 -26.57 -28.39 32.68
CA THR A 22 -27.68 -27.99 33.57
C THR A 22 -29.03 -28.38 32.95
N ASP A 23 -30.01 -28.74 33.79
CA ASP A 23 -31.38 -29.09 33.38
C ASP A 23 -32.03 -27.95 32.58
N GLU A 24 -32.72 -28.30 31.48
CA GLU A 24 -33.07 -27.42 30.35
C GLU A 24 -33.80 -26.14 30.74
N GLY A 25 -34.56 -26.15 31.85
CA GLY A 25 -35.33 -25.01 32.34
C GLY A 25 -34.53 -23.92 33.07
N ALA A 26 -33.33 -24.22 33.57
CA ALA A 26 -32.48 -23.25 34.29
C ALA A 26 -31.30 -22.73 33.43
N ALA A 27 -31.14 -23.27 32.22
CA ALA A 27 -30.03 -22.92 31.34
C ALA A 27 -30.18 -21.52 30.71
N ASP A 28 -31.41 -21.08 30.43
CA ASP A 28 -31.66 -19.78 29.77
C ASP A 28 -31.50 -18.58 30.72
N ASP A 29 -31.81 -18.74 32.01
CA ASP A 29 -31.78 -17.66 33.00
C ASP A 29 -30.35 -17.27 33.45
N GLY A 30 -29.37 -18.16 33.24
CA GLY A 30 -27.97 -17.92 33.58
C GLY A 30 -27.16 -17.23 32.49
N ILE A 31 -27.72 -17.02 31.31
CA ILE A 31 -26.98 -16.56 30.12
C ILE A 31 -27.10 -15.05 29.96
N GLU A 32 -25.95 -14.40 29.82
CA GLU A 32 -25.83 -12.96 29.61
C GLU A 32 -26.66 -12.51 28.38
N SER A 33 -27.41 -11.42 28.51
CA SER A 33 -28.29 -10.98 27.43
C SER A 33 -27.53 -10.66 26.15
N LEU A 34 -28.17 -10.88 24.99
CA LEU A 34 -27.58 -10.59 23.67
C LEU A 34 -27.07 -9.14 23.59
N PHE A 35 -27.80 -8.20 24.21
CA PHE A 35 -27.44 -6.79 24.28
C PHE A 35 -26.08 -6.55 24.93
N VAL A 36 -25.77 -7.26 26.03
CA VAL A 36 -24.49 -7.10 26.73
C VAL A 36 -23.33 -7.63 25.88
N TYR A 37 -23.55 -8.75 25.18
CA TYR A 37 -22.55 -9.33 24.27
C TYR A 37 -22.25 -8.42 23.08
N VAL A 38 -23.29 -7.81 22.48
CA VAL A 38 -23.13 -6.82 21.40
C VAL A 38 -22.38 -5.60 21.92
N ARG A 39 -22.77 -5.05 23.08
CA ARG A 39 -22.13 -3.88 23.68
C ARG A 39 -20.64 -4.12 23.92
N ARG A 40 -20.27 -5.26 24.50
CA ARG A 40 -18.87 -5.67 24.70
C ARG A 40 -18.09 -5.78 23.40
N MET A 41 -18.66 -6.36 22.35
CA MET A 41 -17.97 -6.52 21.06
C MET A 41 -17.81 -5.19 20.31
N VAL A 42 -18.83 -4.32 20.34
CA VAL A 42 -18.72 -2.97 19.79
C VAL A 42 -17.66 -2.18 20.53
N GLN A 43 -17.61 -2.28 21.87
CA GLN A 43 -16.59 -1.61 22.66
C GLN A 43 -15.18 -2.11 22.35
N ARG A 44 -15.01 -3.42 22.19
CA ARG A 44 -13.70 -4.04 21.90
C ARG A 44 -13.16 -3.75 20.50
N PHE A 45 -14.05 -3.68 19.50
CA PHE A 45 -13.62 -3.66 18.10
C PHE A 45 -13.94 -2.37 17.35
N MET A 46 -14.91 -1.57 17.82
CA MET A 46 -15.38 -0.37 17.11
C MET A 46 -15.11 0.93 17.83
N THR A 47 -14.81 0.93 19.13
CA THR A 47 -14.47 2.14 19.89
C THR A 47 -13.07 2.05 20.46
N ARG A 48 -12.38 3.19 20.57
CA ARG A 48 -11.01 3.24 21.12
C ARG A 48 -10.99 3.40 22.64
N THR A 49 -12.14 3.28 23.31
CA THR A 49 -12.28 3.46 24.76
C THR A 49 -11.46 2.43 25.52
N PRO A 50 -10.41 2.83 26.27
CA PRO A 50 -9.66 1.91 27.09
C PRO A 50 -10.42 1.66 28.39
N GLY A 51 -11.03 0.49 28.54
CA GLY A 51 -11.79 0.18 29.76
C GLY A 51 -12.33 -1.24 29.85
N ALA A 52 -12.88 -1.56 31.03
CA ALA A 52 -13.58 -2.81 31.31
C ALA A 52 -14.79 -3.00 30.34
N PRO A 53 -15.29 -4.23 30.13
CA PRO A 53 -16.36 -4.56 29.17
C PRO A 53 -17.70 -3.81 29.35
N GLN A 54 -17.83 -3.00 30.40
CA GLN A 54 -19.00 -2.22 30.78
C GLN A 54 -18.68 -0.73 30.96
N ALA A 55 -17.47 -0.29 30.60
CA ALA A 55 -17.07 1.10 30.74
C ALA A 55 -17.90 1.96 29.78
N GLU A 56 -18.54 2.99 30.32
CA GLU A 56 -19.23 3.99 29.51
C GLU A 56 -18.20 4.95 28.92
N PRO A 57 -18.37 5.39 27.66
CA PRO A 57 -17.46 6.36 27.06
C PRO A 57 -17.43 7.59 27.96
N THR A 58 -16.24 7.98 28.39
CA THR A 58 -16.12 9.18 29.21
C THR A 58 -16.39 10.40 28.33
N PRO A 59 -16.91 11.51 28.90
CA PRO A 59 -17.02 12.76 28.16
C PRO A 59 -15.68 13.20 27.54
N MET A 60 -14.55 12.83 28.15
CA MET A 60 -13.22 13.08 27.61
C MET A 60 -12.92 12.26 26.35
N ASP A 61 -13.33 10.99 26.30
CA ASP A 61 -13.19 10.17 25.10
C ASP A 61 -13.96 10.78 23.93
N TRP A 62 -15.19 11.24 24.18
CA TRP A 62 -16.00 11.91 23.17
C TRP A 62 -15.36 13.23 22.68
N ILE A 63 -14.80 14.03 23.59
CA ILE A 63 -14.08 15.27 23.23
C ILE A 63 -12.84 14.95 22.36
N LEU A 64 -12.07 13.93 22.72
CA LEU A 64 -10.86 13.54 21.99
C LEU A 64 -11.18 12.96 20.60
N GLU A 65 -12.21 12.13 20.50
CA GLU A 65 -12.70 11.59 19.23
C GLU A 65 -13.21 12.70 18.32
N THR A 66 -14.03 13.62 18.86
CA THR A 66 -14.57 14.75 18.10
C THR A 66 -13.46 15.69 17.62
N ARG A 67 -12.45 15.96 18.46
CA ARG A 67 -11.27 16.75 18.07
C ARG A 67 -10.48 16.09 16.94
N THR A 68 -10.24 14.79 17.06
CA THR A 68 -9.46 14.03 16.06
C THR A 68 -10.21 13.98 14.73
N TYR A 69 -11.53 13.76 14.77
CA TYR A 69 -12.38 13.78 13.60
C TYR A 69 -12.43 15.16 12.94
N GLY A 70 -12.60 16.24 13.72
CA GLY A 70 -12.55 17.61 13.21
C GLY A 70 -11.22 17.96 12.57
N MET A 71 -10.11 17.51 13.16
CA MET A 71 -8.77 17.69 12.58
C MET A 71 -8.60 16.90 11.27
N HIS A 72 -9.13 15.68 11.20
CA HIS A 72 -9.12 14.89 9.97
C HIS A 72 -9.91 15.57 8.85
N ILE A 73 -11.09 16.12 9.16
CA ILE A 73 -11.88 16.91 8.20
C ILE A 73 -11.08 18.13 7.75
N GLN A 74 -10.47 18.87 8.67
CA GLN A 74 -9.71 20.08 8.33
C GLN A 74 -8.53 19.81 7.39
N TYR A 75 -7.85 18.67 7.54
CA TYR A 75 -6.71 18.32 6.70
C TYR A 75 -7.08 17.64 5.38
N ASN A 76 -8.14 16.82 5.36
CA ASN A 76 -8.46 15.98 4.21
C ASN A 76 -9.62 16.52 3.37
N THR A 77 -10.48 17.37 3.93
CA THR A 77 -11.55 18.01 3.16
C THR A 77 -11.00 19.31 2.57
N PRO A 78 -10.96 19.47 1.24
CA PRO A 78 -10.63 20.75 0.63
C PRO A 78 -11.72 21.75 1.05
N ALA A 79 -11.37 22.67 1.94
CA ALA A 79 -12.27 23.74 2.35
C ALA A 79 -12.47 24.75 1.21
N ASP A 80 -13.68 25.28 1.10
CA ASP A 80 -14.02 26.34 0.16
C ASP A 80 -13.10 27.56 0.38
N GLY A 81 -12.46 28.05 -0.70
CA GLY A 81 -11.47 29.14 -0.64
C GLY A 81 -9.99 28.73 -0.54
N VAL A 82 -9.65 27.43 -0.54
CA VAL A 82 -8.23 26.98 -0.56
C VAL A 82 -7.65 26.99 -1.98
N ILE A 83 -8.48 26.70 -2.98
CA ILE A 83 -8.15 26.77 -4.40
C ILE A 83 -9.07 27.83 -5.01
N ASP A 84 -8.52 28.99 -5.35
CA ASP A 84 -9.24 30.02 -6.08
C ASP A 84 -8.79 29.99 -7.55
N TRP A 85 -9.76 29.79 -8.44
CA TRP A 85 -9.58 29.67 -9.87
C TRP A 85 -10.17 30.91 -10.54
N VAL A 86 -9.31 31.76 -11.09
CA VAL A 86 -9.72 32.95 -11.86
C VAL A 86 -9.16 32.85 -13.27
N GLY A 87 -10.02 32.45 -14.22
CA GLY A 87 -9.65 32.33 -15.63
C GLY A 87 -8.59 31.26 -15.87
N ASP A 88 -7.35 31.66 -16.15
CA ASP A 88 -6.20 30.78 -16.36
C ASP A 88 -5.29 30.68 -15.12
N ARG A 89 -5.59 31.43 -14.05
CA ARG A 89 -4.77 31.47 -12.84
C ARG A 89 -5.38 30.63 -11.75
N ILE A 90 -4.60 29.68 -11.25
CA ILE A 90 -4.91 28.86 -10.08
C ILE A 90 -4.11 29.42 -8.91
N SER A 91 -4.80 29.72 -7.82
CA SER A 91 -4.18 30.14 -6.57
C SER A 91 -4.44 29.10 -5.49
N TYR A 92 -3.36 28.58 -4.92
CA TYR A 92 -3.38 27.67 -3.80
C TYR A 92 -2.55 28.25 -2.66
N ARG A 93 -3.21 28.59 -1.54
CA ARG A 93 -2.59 29.26 -0.38
C ARG A 93 -1.84 30.55 -0.78
N ARG A 94 -0.51 30.50 -0.78
CA ARG A 94 0.38 31.65 -1.11
C ARG A 94 0.98 31.54 -2.52
N VAL A 95 0.73 30.44 -3.23
CA VAL A 95 1.28 30.19 -4.56
C VAL A 95 0.20 30.49 -5.60
N ARG A 96 0.56 31.25 -6.63
CA ARG A 96 -0.29 31.52 -7.78
C ARG A 96 0.48 31.11 -9.02
N PHE A 97 -0.14 30.30 -9.87
CA PHE A 97 0.44 29.84 -11.12
C PHE A 97 -0.62 29.81 -12.22
N THR A 98 -0.18 29.89 -13.48
CA THR A 98 -1.07 29.65 -14.63
C THR A 98 -1.20 28.16 -14.93
N MET A 99 -2.19 27.78 -15.73
CA MET A 99 -2.34 26.39 -16.16
C MET A 99 -1.13 25.91 -16.98
N ASP A 100 -0.55 26.78 -17.80
CA ASP A 100 0.69 26.51 -18.55
C ASP A 100 1.86 26.24 -17.59
N GLN A 101 2.04 27.08 -16.57
CA GLN A 101 3.11 26.89 -15.57
C GLN A 101 2.93 25.62 -14.75
N LEU A 102 1.69 25.23 -14.45
CA LEU A 102 1.41 23.95 -13.80
C LEU A 102 1.80 22.79 -14.72
N SER A 103 1.41 22.87 -16.00
CA SER A 103 1.72 21.84 -16.99
C SER A 103 3.23 21.70 -17.18
N ASP A 104 3.95 22.81 -17.28
CA ASP A 104 5.42 22.85 -17.38
C ASP A 104 6.09 22.26 -16.13
N MET A 105 5.59 22.61 -14.94
CA MET A 105 6.08 22.03 -13.68
C MET A 105 5.86 20.52 -13.63
N LEU A 106 4.67 20.04 -14.02
CA LEU A 106 4.37 18.60 -14.08
C LEU A 106 5.26 17.89 -15.11
N HIS A 107 5.48 18.48 -16.28
CA HIS A 107 6.40 17.96 -17.28
C HIS A 107 7.84 17.89 -16.72
N GLY A 108 8.28 18.90 -15.99
CA GLY A 108 9.59 18.90 -15.32
C GLY A 108 9.73 17.77 -14.29
N VAL A 109 8.72 17.54 -13.46
CA VAL A 109 8.71 16.43 -12.48
C VAL A 109 8.72 15.07 -13.19
N VAL A 110 7.96 14.92 -14.28
CA VAL A 110 7.97 13.70 -15.09
C VAL A 110 9.33 13.47 -15.74
N ASP A 111 9.96 14.52 -16.24
CA ASP A 111 11.30 14.44 -16.85
C ASP A 111 12.36 14.05 -15.81
N GLU A 112 12.32 14.62 -14.61
CA GLU A 112 13.21 14.26 -13.49
C GLU A 112 12.99 12.81 -13.05
N ALA A 113 11.73 12.39 -12.90
CA ALA A 113 11.40 11.01 -12.56
C ALA A 113 11.89 10.02 -13.62
N ARG A 114 11.80 10.37 -14.91
CA ARG A 114 12.34 9.55 -16.01
C ARG A 114 13.87 9.43 -15.96
N LEU A 115 14.55 10.53 -15.65
CA LEU A 115 16.01 10.52 -15.47
C LEU A 115 16.43 9.64 -14.30
N LEU A 116 15.74 9.76 -13.16
CA LEU A 116 15.96 8.91 -11.99
C LEU A 116 15.67 7.43 -12.31
N LEU A 117 14.57 7.14 -13.01
CA LEU A 117 14.26 5.78 -13.46
C LEU A 117 15.36 5.21 -14.36
N ALA A 118 15.89 6.00 -15.28
CA ALA A 118 16.97 5.56 -16.15
C ALA A 118 18.29 5.34 -15.42
N GLN A 119 18.58 6.17 -14.42
CA GLN A 119 19.72 5.97 -13.53
C GLN A 119 19.57 4.67 -12.74
N LEU A 120 18.41 4.42 -12.14
CA LEU A 120 18.11 3.21 -11.36
C LEU A 120 18.13 1.94 -12.23
N THR A 121 17.66 2.03 -13.47
CA THR A 121 17.66 0.92 -14.44
C THR A 121 19.00 0.78 -15.18
N MET A 122 20.01 1.57 -14.80
CA MET A 122 21.36 1.56 -15.37
C MET A 122 21.36 1.76 -16.89
N VAL A 123 20.38 2.46 -17.45
CA VAL A 123 20.22 2.67 -18.89
C VAL A 123 21.36 3.50 -19.46
N THR A 124 21.76 4.54 -18.71
CA THR A 124 22.73 5.57 -19.09
C THR A 124 24.19 5.26 -18.69
N GLY A 125 24.43 4.22 -17.89
CA GLY A 125 25.75 3.93 -17.31
C GLY A 125 26.63 2.94 -18.09
N GLY A 126 26.29 2.62 -19.34
CA GLY A 126 26.87 1.48 -20.05
C GLY A 126 27.87 1.79 -21.16
N ASP A 127 27.93 3.02 -21.67
CA ASP A 127 28.71 3.32 -22.87
C ASP A 127 29.99 4.06 -22.47
N GLU A 128 31.14 3.44 -22.73
CA GLU A 128 32.48 4.00 -22.53
C GLU A 128 32.81 5.13 -23.53
N GLN A 129 31.81 5.74 -24.19
CA GLN A 129 31.98 6.91 -25.02
C GLN A 129 31.45 8.13 -24.26
N GLY A 130 32.38 8.83 -23.60
CA GLY A 130 32.14 10.12 -23.00
C GLY A 130 31.81 11.17 -24.07
N ASP A 131 30.55 11.28 -24.42
CA ASP A 131 29.95 12.55 -24.82
C ASP A 131 28.89 12.88 -23.78
N ALA A 132 29.25 13.83 -22.92
CA ALA A 132 28.32 14.47 -22.01
C ALA A 132 27.21 15.09 -22.86
N VAL A 133 26.09 14.37 -22.99
CA VAL A 133 24.85 14.87 -23.58
C VAL A 133 24.39 16.04 -22.71
N SER A 134 24.92 17.21 -23.07
CA SER A 134 24.70 18.49 -22.42
C SER A 134 23.36 19.10 -22.84
N ASP A 135 22.65 18.45 -23.77
CA ASP A 135 21.31 18.80 -24.22
C ASP A 135 20.27 17.83 -23.64
N SER A 136 19.44 18.35 -22.74
CA SER A 136 18.32 17.63 -22.12
C SER A 136 17.33 17.03 -23.13
N SER A 137 17.21 17.61 -24.33
CA SER A 137 16.33 17.10 -25.40
C SER A 137 16.86 15.81 -26.04
N GLN A 138 18.17 15.69 -26.26
CA GLN A 138 18.78 14.50 -26.83
C GLN A 138 18.88 13.38 -25.78
N ALA A 139 19.07 13.76 -24.51
CA ALA A 139 18.92 12.86 -23.38
C ALA A 139 17.50 12.26 -23.31
N ARG A 140 16.45 13.06 -23.56
CA ARG A 140 15.06 12.57 -23.61
C ARG A 140 14.84 11.56 -24.74
N SER A 141 15.39 11.79 -25.93
CA SER A 141 15.26 10.86 -27.05
C SER A 141 15.93 9.51 -26.77
N CYS A 142 17.13 9.50 -26.18
CA CYS A 142 17.82 8.25 -25.85
C CYS A 142 17.14 7.50 -24.68
N LEU A 143 16.49 8.22 -23.76
CA LEU A 143 15.66 7.63 -22.70
C LEU A 143 14.41 6.93 -23.26
N ASP A 144 13.71 7.58 -24.20
CA ASP A 144 12.50 7.06 -24.84
C ASP A 144 12.77 5.84 -25.75
N GLU A 145 13.98 5.70 -26.26
CA GLU A 145 14.43 4.51 -27.01
C GLU A 145 14.89 3.38 -26.09
N ALA A 146 15.47 3.71 -24.93
CA ALA A 146 16.13 2.74 -24.09
C ALA A 146 15.26 2.19 -22.94
N LEU A 147 14.16 2.86 -22.56
CA LEU A 147 13.16 2.36 -21.63
C LEU A 147 12.01 1.66 -22.40
N PRO A 148 11.48 0.54 -21.87
CA PRO A 148 10.33 -0.11 -22.48
C PRO A 148 9.13 0.83 -22.42
N ARG A 149 8.42 0.97 -23.54
CA ARG A 149 7.22 1.80 -23.61
C ARG A 149 6.07 1.09 -22.90
N ILE A 150 5.57 1.71 -21.85
CA ILE A 150 4.39 1.24 -21.13
C ILE A 150 3.15 1.81 -21.83
N HIS A 151 2.29 0.93 -22.33
CA HIS A 151 1.02 1.32 -22.94
C HIS A 151 -0.03 1.63 -21.85
N TRP A 152 0.15 2.75 -21.15
CA TRP A 152 -0.75 3.20 -20.08
C TRP A 152 -2.25 3.17 -20.42
N PRO A 153 -2.72 3.50 -21.64
CA PRO A 153 -4.15 3.45 -21.95
C PRO A 153 -4.73 2.04 -22.03
N SER A 154 -3.86 1.03 -22.21
CA SER A 154 -4.27 -0.37 -22.35
C SER A 154 -4.19 -1.13 -21.02
N ILE A 155 -3.75 -0.48 -19.95
CA ILE A 155 -3.63 -1.12 -18.64
C ILE A 155 -5.02 -1.20 -18.01
N GLU A 156 -5.42 -2.41 -17.63
CA GLU A 156 -6.68 -2.65 -16.93
C GLU A 156 -6.40 -3.13 -15.51
N ASP A 157 -7.30 -2.84 -14.57
CA ASP A 157 -7.21 -3.30 -13.18
C ASP A 157 -8.55 -3.92 -12.77
N ASP A 158 -8.51 -5.15 -12.24
CA ASP A 158 -9.69 -5.81 -11.69
C ASP A 158 -9.87 -5.40 -10.23
N HIS A 159 -10.55 -4.28 -10.04
CA HIS A 159 -10.90 -3.73 -8.72
C HIS A 159 -11.85 -4.61 -7.91
N SER A 160 -12.39 -5.70 -8.48
CA SER A 160 -13.23 -6.66 -7.76
C SER A 160 -12.43 -7.75 -7.06
N GLU A 161 -11.17 -7.96 -7.46
CA GLU A 161 -10.30 -8.97 -6.88
C GLU A 161 -9.78 -8.52 -5.50
N THR A 162 -10.16 -9.28 -4.47
CA THR A 162 -9.85 -8.95 -3.06
C THR A 162 -8.76 -9.86 -2.49
N ARG A 163 -8.14 -10.71 -3.31
CA ARG A 163 -7.06 -11.58 -2.87
C ARG A 163 -5.89 -10.77 -2.30
N GLU A 164 -5.42 -11.16 -1.12
CA GLU A 164 -4.23 -10.59 -0.51
C GLU A 164 -3.02 -10.77 -1.43
N GLY A 165 -2.34 -9.67 -1.76
CA GLY A 165 -1.21 -9.67 -2.71
C GLY A 165 -1.59 -9.63 -4.19
N TYR A 166 -2.86 -9.39 -4.52
CA TYR A 166 -3.24 -9.07 -5.90
C TYR A 166 -2.60 -7.75 -6.35
N SER A 167 -2.18 -7.73 -7.61
CA SER A 167 -1.66 -6.57 -8.33
C SER A 167 -2.09 -6.70 -9.77
N PHE A 168 -2.42 -5.57 -10.42
CA PHE A 168 -2.77 -5.49 -11.84
C PHE A 168 -1.71 -6.14 -12.76
N LEU A 169 -0.46 -6.30 -12.29
CA LEU A 169 0.60 -7.02 -13.00
C LEU A 169 0.27 -8.49 -13.28
N TYR A 170 -0.59 -9.11 -12.47
CA TYR A 170 -0.99 -10.50 -12.62
C TYR A 170 -2.26 -10.69 -13.46
N ASP A 171 -2.93 -9.61 -13.86
CA ASP A 171 -4.12 -9.68 -14.70
C ASP A 171 -3.77 -10.27 -16.08
N ASP A 172 -4.58 -11.21 -16.55
CA ASP A 172 -4.44 -11.82 -17.87
C ASP A 172 -4.63 -10.82 -19.00
N ARG A 173 -5.42 -9.75 -18.79
CA ARG A 173 -5.58 -8.65 -19.76
C ARG A 173 -4.30 -7.84 -19.94
N ASN A 174 -3.45 -7.86 -18.90
CA ASN A 174 -2.14 -7.22 -18.85
C ASN A 174 -1.00 -8.19 -19.21
N ALA A 175 -1.27 -9.29 -19.94
CA ALA A 175 -0.27 -10.31 -20.25
C ALA A 175 1.03 -9.78 -20.90
N TRP A 176 0.96 -8.66 -21.62
CA TRP A 176 2.13 -7.99 -22.21
C TRP A 176 3.17 -7.53 -21.17
N LEU A 177 2.78 -7.30 -19.91
CA LEU A 177 3.70 -6.92 -18.82
C LEU A 177 4.63 -8.07 -18.42
N ARG A 178 4.23 -9.33 -18.63
CA ARG A 178 5.04 -10.52 -18.29
C ARG A 178 6.35 -10.58 -19.10
N GLU A 179 6.37 -9.99 -20.30
CA GLU A 179 7.60 -9.86 -21.10
C GLU A 179 8.66 -8.97 -20.42
N GLY A 180 8.20 -8.06 -19.56
CA GLY A 180 9.03 -7.16 -18.75
C GLY A 180 9.66 -7.81 -17.52
N ASP A 181 9.22 -9.01 -17.12
CA ASP A 181 9.72 -9.66 -15.90
C ASP A 181 11.23 -9.91 -16.00
N GLY A 182 11.98 -9.41 -15.01
CA GLY A 182 13.43 -9.54 -14.96
C GLY A 182 14.19 -8.74 -16.03
N TRP A 183 13.54 -7.80 -16.73
CA TRP A 183 14.17 -7.00 -17.80
C TRP A 183 15.41 -6.23 -17.30
N VAL A 184 15.31 -5.57 -16.15
CA VAL A 184 16.45 -4.83 -15.54
C VAL A 184 17.58 -5.79 -15.20
N PHE A 185 17.26 -6.94 -14.61
CA PHE A 185 18.25 -7.95 -14.22
C PHE A 185 18.98 -8.53 -15.44
N ARG A 186 18.26 -8.89 -16.51
CA ARG A 186 18.86 -9.35 -17.77
C ARG A 186 19.83 -8.32 -18.34
N ARG A 187 19.49 -7.04 -18.25
CA ARG A 187 20.33 -5.94 -18.74
C ARG A 187 21.59 -5.73 -17.91
N ILE A 188 21.48 -5.82 -16.58
CA ILE A 188 22.63 -5.75 -15.66
C ILE A 188 23.55 -6.94 -15.93
N VAL A 189 23.02 -8.17 -15.99
CA VAL A 189 23.82 -9.38 -16.23
C VAL A 189 24.47 -9.40 -17.62
N GLY A 190 23.79 -8.85 -18.63
CA GLY A 190 24.24 -8.85 -20.02
C GLY A 190 25.48 -7.98 -20.31
N SER A 191 25.89 -7.08 -19.41
CA SER A 191 27.01 -6.18 -19.65
C SER A 191 27.98 -6.10 -18.47
N GLN A 192 29.26 -6.36 -18.74
CA GLN A 192 30.33 -6.31 -17.75
C GLN A 192 30.44 -4.98 -16.99
N PRO A 193 30.39 -3.79 -17.63
CA PRO A 193 30.46 -2.52 -16.89
C PRO A 193 29.28 -2.32 -15.93
N ARG A 194 28.06 -2.74 -16.31
CA ARG A 194 26.87 -2.60 -15.46
C ARG A 194 26.88 -3.57 -14.29
N ARG A 195 27.41 -4.79 -14.47
CA ARG A 195 27.65 -5.74 -13.36
C ARG A 195 28.60 -5.18 -12.31
N ARG A 196 29.66 -4.47 -12.74
CA ARG A 196 30.60 -3.79 -11.84
C ARG A 196 29.93 -2.65 -11.09
N GLN A 197 29.18 -1.80 -11.79
CA GLN A 197 28.45 -0.68 -11.20
C GLN A 197 27.39 -1.15 -10.18
N TRP A 198 26.76 -2.31 -10.44
CA TRP A 198 25.80 -2.93 -9.51
C TRP A 198 26.47 -3.68 -8.35
N GLY A 199 27.76 -4.00 -8.43
CA GLY A 199 28.51 -4.73 -7.39
C GLY A 199 28.42 -6.26 -7.47
N ILE A 200 28.11 -6.83 -8.65
CA ILE A 200 28.03 -8.29 -8.86
C ILE A 200 29.43 -8.93 -9.02
N GLU A 201 30.45 -8.16 -9.41
CA GLU A 201 31.83 -8.65 -9.59
C GLU A 201 32.69 -8.53 -8.31
N GLY A 202 32.17 -9.00 -7.18
CA GLY A 202 32.99 -9.37 -6.01
C GLY A 202 33.57 -10.78 -6.18
N PRO A 203 34.65 -11.17 -5.48
CA PRO A 203 35.20 -12.51 -5.59
C PRO A 203 34.11 -13.52 -5.22
N THR A 204 33.70 -14.35 -6.18
CA THR A 204 32.92 -15.55 -5.94
C THR A 204 33.77 -16.55 -5.16
N SER A 205 34.01 -16.25 -3.88
CA SER A 205 34.51 -17.20 -2.90
C SER A 205 33.30 -17.78 -2.19
N GLY A 206 32.84 -18.92 -2.71
CA GLY A 206 32.06 -19.91 -1.97
C GLY A 206 30.64 -19.49 -1.57
N SER A 207 29.66 -20.09 -2.25
CA SER A 207 28.33 -20.38 -1.69
C SER A 207 27.56 -19.17 -1.12
N ARG A 208 26.90 -18.44 -2.01
CA ARG A 208 25.52 -17.96 -1.80
C ARG A 208 24.98 -17.54 -3.16
N ALA A 209 24.45 -18.51 -3.89
CA ALA A 209 23.46 -18.21 -4.90
C ALA A 209 22.38 -17.36 -4.22
N PHE A 210 22.15 -16.17 -4.77
CA PHE A 210 21.16 -15.21 -4.29
C PHE A 210 19.81 -15.94 -4.20
N ARG A 211 19.42 -16.34 -2.98
CA ARG A 211 18.16 -17.07 -2.74
C ARG A 211 17.04 -16.05 -2.81
N GLU A 212 16.26 -16.10 -3.89
CA GLU A 212 14.97 -15.42 -4.07
C GLU A 212 13.90 -15.84 -3.03
N GLU A 213 14.21 -16.82 -2.19
CA GLU A 213 13.30 -17.48 -1.25
C GLU A 213 12.93 -16.62 -0.02
N VAL A 214 13.73 -15.60 0.32
CA VAL A 214 13.52 -14.81 1.56
C VAL A 214 12.35 -13.83 1.47
N VAL A 215 11.89 -13.47 0.27
CA VAL A 215 10.74 -12.54 0.11
C VAL A 215 9.39 -13.27 0.16
N ARG A 216 9.36 -14.61 0.02
CA ARG A 216 8.10 -15.39 0.08
C ARG A 216 7.78 -15.97 1.45
N GLU A 217 8.75 -16.14 2.33
CA GLU A 217 8.50 -16.64 3.69
C GLU A 217 8.45 -15.48 4.69
N GLY A 218 7.25 -15.00 4.96
CA GLY A 218 6.95 -14.28 6.21
C GLY A 218 7.29 -15.17 7.41
N PRO A 219 7.58 -14.58 8.59
CA PRO A 219 8.17 -15.31 9.71
C PRO A 219 7.21 -16.39 10.23
N ALA A 220 7.51 -17.65 9.90
CA ALA A 220 6.96 -18.79 10.60
C ALA A 220 7.51 -18.75 12.03
N GLY A 221 6.62 -18.49 12.99
CA GLY A 221 6.94 -18.44 14.41
C GLY A 221 7.62 -19.73 14.85
N THR A 222 8.81 -19.56 15.42
CA THR A 222 9.54 -20.58 16.16
C THR A 222 8.66 -21.06 17.31
N GLY A 223 8.11 -22.26 17.18
CA GLY A 223 7.60 -23.01 18.33
C GLY A 223 8.77 -23.66 19.03
N ASP A 224 9.20 -23.06 20.15
CA ASP A 224 9.98 -23.77 21.16
C ASP A 224 9.02 -24.60 22.01
N GLY A 225 9.26 -25.90 22.04
CA GLY A 225 8.55 -26.86 22.87
C GLY A 225 9.08 -26.92 24.30
N ASP A 226 8.35 -27.63 25.15
CA ASP A 226 8.94 -28.26 26.33
C ASP A 226 8.24 -29.61 26.55
N GLY A 227 9.06 -30.65 26.68
CA GLY A 227 8.72 -31.98 27.15
C GLY A 227 9.67 -32.35 28.28
#